data_AF-A0A495W496-F1
#
_entry.id   AF-A0A495W496-F1
#
_cell.length_a   1.000
_cell.length_b   1.000
_cell.length_c   1.000
_cell.angle_alpha   90.00
_cell.angle_beta   90.00
_cell.angle_gamma   90.00
#
_symmetry.space_group_name_H-M   'P 1'
#
loop_
_entity.id
_entity.type
_entity.pdbx_description
1 polymer ?
#
loop_
_entity_poly.entity_id
_entity_poly.type
_entity_poly.pdbx_seq_one_letter_code
_entity_poly.pdbx_strand_id
1 'polypeptide(L)'
;MELHEEEAEHLGPEFDTTRHACRAAVVKTPALHYLAHYSNGVFDFGVDALGDPPPPPGALPGGTRREELKRLGRHLTFQATTLDRALREARTGRLIRTVLHTEEGALFCDAVVPTEHVVGLVLDHAGAGPLFGHPAVDEADRAVAELATGLRAELSLGSLNPGGWETFGAPEPPAGAGPLAPHVSVGEGALAECLAAVGARDLHLVAHVAGGEVQAMVDHLEHPALGPFFKQITVEARRRFYLGFARELGGLATRLNRAVRPAVGGLLARMVLDVEMGAIYYYRLGPGEYVAGVTMDQARVGEADDRMSGLAARLTPFGP
;
A
#
# COMPACT_ATOMS: atom_id res chain seq x y z
N MET A 1 -16.14 7.99 22.80
CA MET A 1 -16.08 8.08 21.33
C MET A 1 -17.47 7.77 20.83
N GLU A 2 -18.14 8.77 20.26
CA GLU A 2 -19.43 8.57 19.59
C GLU A 2 -19.14 8.02 18.20
N LEU A 3 -19.74 6.88 17.87
CA LEU A 3 -19.59 6.27 16.55
C LEU A 3 -20.77 6.67 15.68
N HIS A 4 -20.47 6.97 14.44
CA HIS A 4 -21.46 7.10 13.39
C HIS A 4 -21.42 5.84 12.52
N GLU A 5 -22.59 5.27 12.26
CA GLU A 5 -22.75 4.10 11.39
C GLU A 5 -23.69 4.49 10.26
N GLU A 6 -23.31 4.12 9.05
CA GLU A 6 -24.09 4.37 7.85
C GLU A 6 -24.15 3.13 6.97
N GLU A 7 -25.31 2.90 6.36
CA GLU A 7 -25.64 1.72 5.59
C GLU A 7 -26.32 2.10 4.28
N ALA A 8 -26.01 1.37 3.21
CA ALA A 8 -26.69 1.48 1.94
C ALA A 8 -28.05 0.78 1.98
N GLU A 9 -29.00 1.30 1.19
CA GLU A 9 -30.40 0.79 1.15
C GLU A 9 -30.51 -0.68 0.72
N HIS A 10 -29.52 -1.22 0.00
CA HIS A 10 -29.54 -2.59 -0.51
C HIS A 10 -29.06 -3.63 0.49
N LEU A 11 -28.68 -3.25 1.71
CA LEU A 11 -28.14 -4.17 2.70
C LEU A 11 -29.22 -5.02 3.37
N GLY A 12 -28.95 -6.32 3.42
CA GLY A 12 -29.70 -7.31 4.19
C GLY A 12 -28.96 -7.77 5.46
N PRO A 13 -29.62 -8.57 6.31
CA PRO A 13 -29.06 -9.06 7.57
C PRO A 13 -27.82 -9.96 7.39
N GLU A 14 -27.57 -10.49 6.19
CA GLU A 14 -26.36 -11.26 5.87
C GLU A 14 -25.05 -10.47 6.09
N PHE A 15 -25.10 -9.13 6.12
CA PHE A 15 -23.95 -8.27 6.40
C PHE A 15 -23.79 -7.92 7.89
N ASP A 16 -24.69 -8.36 8.76
CA ASP A 16 -24.66 -8.01 10.19
C ASP A 16 -23.33 -8.44 10.83
N THR A 17 -22.84 -9.65 10.56
CA THR A 17 -21.56 -10.14 11.11
C THR A 17 -20.40 -9.24 10.70
N THR A 18 -20.27 -8.94 9.41
CA THR A 18 -19.24 -8.06 8.86
C THR A 18 -19.34 -6.65 9.45
N ARG A 19 -20.56 -6.11 9.60
CA ARG A 19 -20.79 -4.78 10.20
C ARG A 19 -20.33 -4.74 11.65
N HIS A 20 -20.70 -5.75 12.45
CA HIS A 20 -20.26 -5.86 13.84
C HIS A 20 -18.73 -5.99 13.95
N ALA A 21 -18.09 -6.72 13.04
CA ALA A 21 -16.63 -6.85 12.99
C ALA A 21 -15.96 -5.49 12.67
N CYS A 22 -16.45 -4.75 11.67
CA CYS A 22 -15.96 -3.41 11.35
C CYS A 22 -16.13 -2.44 12.53
N ARG A 23 -17.30 -2.46 13.17
CA ARG A 23 -17.56 -1.65 14.37
C ARG A 23 -16.58 -1.99 15.50
N ALA A 24 -16.35 -3.27 15.75
CA ALA A 24 -15.41 -3.73 16.77
C ALA A 24 -13.98 -3.28 16.46
N ALA A 25 -13.56 -3.29 15.19
CA ALA A 25 -12.23 -2.83 14.76
C ALA A 25 -12.02 -1.34 15.07
N VAL A 26 -13.00 -0.47 14.76
CA VAL A 26 -12.95 0.97 15.08
C VAL A 26 -12.96 1.21 16.59
N VAL A 27 -13.76 0.47 17.36
CA VAL A 27 -13.76 0.57 18.83
C VAL A 27 -12.42 0.18 19.44
N LYS A 28 -11.81 -0.91 18.94
CA LYS A 28 -10.54 -1.45 19.44
C LYS A 28 -9.35 -0.56 19.06
N THR A 29 -9.46 0.23 17.98
CA THR A 29 -8.35 0.97 17.38
C THR A 29 -8.68 2.46 17.25
N PRO A 30 -8.43 3.27 18.29
CA PRO A 30 -8.77 4.71 18.28
C PRO A 30 -8.10 5.50 17.16
N ALA A 31 -6.97 5.03 16.61
CA ALA A 31 -6.30 5.64 15.47
C ALA A 31 -7.07 5.50 14.16
N LEU A 32 -7.96 4.50 14.05
CA LEU A 32 -8.77 4.26 12.86
C LEU A 32 -10.02 5.15 12.90
N HIS A 33 -9.97 6.24 12.14
CA HIS A 33 -11.00 7.27 12.19
C HIS A 33 -12.24 6.94 11.34
N TYR A 34 -12.05 6.16 10.28
CA TYR A 34 -13.12 5.72 9.39
C TYR A 34 -12.77 4.35 8.82
N LEU A 35 -13.78 3.50 8.69
CA LEU A 35 -13.69 2.18 8.10
C LEU A 35 -14.96 1.90 7.30
N ALA A 36 -14.83 1.44 6.07
CA ALA A 36 -15.98 1.09 5.24
C ALA A 36 -15.76 -0.19 4.44
N HIS A 37 -16.87 -0.87 4.16
CA HIS A 37 -16.94 -2.05 3.34
C HIS A 37 -17.48 -1.71 1.94
N TYR A 38 -16.88 -2.32 0.92
CA TYR A 38 -17.25 -2.13 -0.47
C TYR A 38 -17.32 -3.46 -1.22
N SER A 39 -18.44 -3.71 -1.89
CA SER A 39 -18.63 -4.84 -2.80
C SER A 39 -18.77 -4.35 -4.23
N ASN A 40 -17.99 -4.91 -5.15
CA ASN A 40 -17.99 -4.54 -6.58
C ASN A 40 -17.81 -3.02 -6.83
N GLY A 41 -17.05 -2.34 -5.95
CA GLY A 41 -16.85 -0.88 -6.00
C GLY A 41 -18.07 -0.05 -5.59
N VAL A 42 -19.08 -0.68 -4.99
CA VAL A 42 -20.26 -0.05 -4.39
C VAL A 42 -20.06 0.03 -2.88
N PHE A 43 -20.43 1.15 -2.28
CA PHE A 43 -20.42 1.30 -0.83
C PHE A 43 -21.53 0.46 -0.23
N ASP A 44 -21.18 -0.37 0.75
CA ASP A 44 -22.14 -1.17 1.50
C ASP A 44 -22.47 -0.46 2.81
N PHE A 45 -21.49 -0.34 3.71
CA PHE A 45 -21.65 0.35 4.99
C PHE A 45 -20.32 0.93 5.45
N GLY A 46 -20.38 1.83 6.44
CA GLY A 46 -19.21 2.44 7.06
C GLY A 46 -19.43 2.78 8.53
N VAL A 47 -18.34 2.79 9.27
CA VAL A 47 -18.28 3.16 10.69
C VAL A 47 -17.19 4.21 10.85
N ASP A 48 -17.48 5.29 11.57
CA ASP A 48 -16.53 6.37 11.80
C ASP A 48 -16.61 6.96 13.20
N ALA A 49 -15.48 7.53 13.63
CA ALA A 49 -15.32 8.20 14.92
C ALA A 49 -15.02 9.70 14.72
N LEU A 50 -15.53 10.31 13.64
CA LEU A 50 -15.17 11.67 13.24
C LEU A 50 -15.93 12.78 14.00
N GLY A 51 -16.99 12.42 14.74
CA GLY A 51 -17.94 13.39 15.28
C GLY A 51 -18.71 14.11 14.17
N ASP A 52 -18.95 15.42 14.31
CA ASP A 52 -19.49 16.27 13.24
C ASP A 52 -18.40 17.19 12.69
N PRO A 53 -17.49 16.66 11.83
CA PRO A 53 -16.40 17.45 11.31
C PRO A 53 -16.94 18.55 10.40
N PRO A 54 -16.38 19.78 10.44
CA PRO A 54 -16.71 20.80 9.47
C PRO A 54 -16.41 20.30 8.05
N PRO A 55 -17.15 20.77 7.02
CA PRO A 55 -16.89 20.38 5.65
C PRO A 55 -15.44 20.73 5.26
N PRO A 56 -14.75 19.86 4.50
CA PRO A 56 -13.36 20.10 4.14
C PRO A 56 -13.19 21.34 3.25
N PRO A 57 -12.01 21.98 3.26
CA PRO A 57 -11.73 23.12 2.38
C PRO A 57 -11.95 22.73 0.91
N GLY A 58 -12.86 23.43 0.22
CA GLY A 58 -13.19 23.13 -1.18
C GLY A 58 -14.26 22.05 -1.37
N ALA A 59 -14.95 21.62 -0.31
CA ALA A 59 -16.15 20.80 -0.43
C ALA A 59 -17.19 21.46 -1.35
N LEU A 60 -17.88 20.64 -2.14
CA LEU A 60 -19.04 21.10 -2.91
C LEU A 60 -20.11 21.67 -1.95
N PRO A 61 -20.90 22.68 -2.36
CA PRO A 61 -21.97 23.21 -1.53
C PRO A 61 -22.92 22.10 -1.05
N GLY A 62 -23.04 21.93 0.26
CA GLY A 62 -23.86 20.88 0.88
C GLY A 62 -23.20 19.49 1.01
N GLY A 63 -21.94 19.33 0.58
CA GLY A 63 -21.19 18.09 0.76
C GLY A 63 -20.67 17.92 2.18
N THR A 64 -20.85 16.74 2.76
CA THR A 64 -20.26 16.37 4.05
C THR A 64 -18.90 15.70 3.85
N ARG A 65 -18.06 15.68 4.89
CA ARG A 65 -16.79 14.92 4.86
C ARG A 65 -17.03 13.42 4.59
N ARG A 66 -18.09 12.86 5.15
CA ARG A 66 -18.49 11.45 4.97
C ARG A 66 -18.79 11.13 3.51
N GLU A 67 -19.46 12.04 2.78
CA GLU A 67 -19.69 11.87 1.34
C GLU A 67 -18.38 11.85 0.53
N GLU A 68 -17.40 12.68 0.89
CA GLU A 68 -16.08 12.64 0.25
C GLU A 68 -15.33 11.34 0.56
N LEU A 69 -15.43 10.83 1.79
CA LEU A 69 -14.82 9.55 2.17
C LEU A 69 -15.42 8.37 1.40
N LYS A 70 -16.75 8.34 1.23
CA LYS A 70 -17.40 7.32 0.40
C LYS A 70 -16.93 7.39 -1.05
N ARG A 71 -16.89 8.61 -1.63
CA ARG A 71 -16.40 8.83 -3.00
C ARG A 71 -14.96 8.35 -3.14
N LEU A 72 -14.12 8.65 -2.15
CA LEU A 72 -12.73 8.22 -2.11
C LEU A 72 -12.60 6.69 -2.05
N GLY A 73 -13.32 6.02 -1.16
CA GLY A 73 -13.29 4.55 -1.08
C GLY A 73 -13.76 3.87 -2.38
N ARG A 74 -14.81 4.37 -3.02
CA ARG A 74 -15.23 3.90 -4.36
C ARG A 74 -14.15 4.11 -5.42
N HIS A 75 -13.48 5.26 -5.39
CA HIS A 75 -12.39 5.54 -6.32
C HIS A 75 -11.20 4.60 -6.08
N LEU A 76 -10.82 4.37 -4.82
CA LEU A 76 -9.71 3.50 -4.46
C LEU A 76 -9.96 2.05 -4.84
N THR A 77 -11.14 1.49 -4.57
CA THR A 77 -11.49 0.12 -4.98
C THR A 77 -11.45 -0.06 -6.50
N PHE A 78 -11.89 0.95 -7.25
CA PHE A 78 -11.75 0.97 -8.71
C PHE A 78 -10.29 1.04 -9.17
N GLN A 79 -9.47 1.90 -8.54
CA GLN A 79 -8.04 1.99 -8.85
C GLN A 79 -7.32 0.69 -8.50
N ALA A 80 -7.62 0.06 -7.36
CA ALA A 80 -7.08 -1.23 -6.95
C ALA A 80 -7.36 -2.33 -7.99
N THR A 81 -8.59 -2.38 -8.52
CA THR A 81 -8.95 -3.31 -9.61
C THR A 81 -8.16 -3.04 -10.89
N THR A 82 -7.95 -1.77 -11.23
CA THR A 82 -7.17 -1.37 -12.42
C THR A 82 -5.69 -1.73 -12.25
N LEU A 83 -5.15 -1.52 -11.05
CA LEU A 83 -3.77 -1.86 -10.69
C LEU A 83 -3.54 -3.36 -10.65
N ASP A 84 -4.46 -4.13 -10.07
CA ASP A 84 -4.43 -5.60 -10.12
C ASP A 84 -4.23 -6.08 -11.56
N ARG A 85 -5.02 -5.54 -12.50
CA ARG A 85 -4.91 -5.89 -13.91
C ARG A 85 -3.55 -5.55 -14.51
N ALA A 86 -2.99 -4.39 -14.19
CA ALA A 86 -1.67 -3.98 -14.67
C ALA A 86 -0.56 -4.88 -14.09
N LEU A 87 -0.66 -5.28 -12.83
CA LEU A 87 0.33 -6.10 -12.13
C LEU A 87 0.31 -7.58 -12.55
N ARG A 88 -0.75 -8.07 -13.21
CA ARG A 88 -0.83 -9.46 -13.70
C ARG A 88 0.30 -9.82 -14.66
N GLU A 89 0.84 -8.87 -15.41
CA GLU A 89 1.97 -9.13 -16.31
C GLU A 89 3.23 -9.54 -15.54
N ALA A 90 3.43 -9.01 -14.33
CA ALA A 90 4.53 -9.38 -13.46
C ALA A 90 4.44 -10.81 -12.93
N ARG A 91 3.28 -11.48 -13.06
CA ARG A 91 2.99 -12.81 -12.50
C ARG A 91 3.28 -12.88 -11.00
N THR A 92 2.88 -11.85 -10.24
CA THR A 92 3.10 -11.75 -8.78
C THR A 92 1.89 -12.15 -7.92
N GLY A 93 0.86 -12.73 -8.56
CA GLY A 93 -0.44 -12.92 -7.95
C GLY A 93 -1.30 -11.67 -8.03
N ARG A 94 -2.41 -11.66 -7.29
CA ARG A 94 -3.34 -10.52 -7.24
C ARG A 94 -2.85 -9.40 -6.35
N LEU A 95 -3.32 -8.18 -6.58
CA LEU A 95 -3.23 -7.08 -5.62
C LEU A 95 -4.15 -7.39 -4.43
N ILE A 96 -3.58 -7.42 -3.22
CA ILE A 96 -4.28 -7.78 -1.99
C ILE A 96 -4.45 -6.59 -1.06
N ARG A 97 -3.58 -5.59 -1.15
CA ARG A 97 -3.65 -4.38 -0.32
C ARG A 97 -3.02 -3.18 -1.02
N THR A 98 -3.64 -2.01 -0.84
CA THR A 98 -3.06 -0.71 -1.22
C THR A 98 -2.95 0.17 0.01
N VAL A 99 -1.77 0.73 0.24
CA VAL A 99 -1.52 1.71 1.31
C VAL A 99 -1.10 3.02 0.70
N LEU A 100 -1.73 4.12 1.12
CA LEU A 100 -1.42 5.48 0.68
C LEU A 100 -1.14 6.35 1.89
N HIS A 101 0.08 6.86 2.01
CA HIS A 101 0.44 7.82 3.07
C HIS A 101 0.59 9.20 2.45
N THR A 102 -0.14 10.15 3.02
CA THR A 102 0.04 11.57 2.77
C THR A 102 0.74 12.24 3.94
N GLU A 103 1.06 13.51 3.80
CA GLU A 103 1.59 14.34 4.88
C GLU A 103 0.59 14.50 6.05
N GLU A 104 -0.72 14.31 5.84
CA GLU A 104 -1.78 14.63 6.82
C GLU A 104 -2.65 13.42 7.23
N GLY A 105 -2.48 12.27 6.58
CA GLY A 105 -3.18 11.03 6.93
C GLY A 105 -2.77 9.83 6.08
N ALA A 106 -3.37 8.67 6.37
CA ALA A 106 -3.10 7.41 5.70
C ALA A 106 -4.39 6.67 5.32
N LEU A 107 -4.37 5.96 4.20
CA LEU A 107 -5.47 5.10 3.76
C LEU A 107 -4.97 3.69 3.49
N PHE A 108 -5.83 2.74 3.82
CA PHE A 108 -5.62 1.31 3.61
C PHE A 108 -6.81 0.78 2.82
N CYS A 109 -6.55 -0.05 1.82
CA CYS A 109 -7.58 -0.71 1.03
C CYS A 109 -7.17 -2.18 0.88
N ASP A 110 -7.79 -3.03 1.68
CA ASP A 110 -7.45 -4.45 1.80
C ASP A 110 -8.54 -5.29 1.14
N ALA A 111 -8.14 -6.23 0.30
CA ALA A 111 -9.05 -7.14 -0.38
C ALA A 111 -9.40 -8.31 0.55
N VAL A 112 -10.69 -8.49 0.79
CA VAL A 112 -11.23 -9.70 1.43
C VAL A 112 -11.29 -10.80 0.38
N VAL A 113 -11.95 -10.52 -0.75
CA VAL A 113 -11.99 -11.35 -1.97
C VAL A 113 -11.91 -10.42 -3.20
N PRO A 114 -11.76 -10.90 -4.45
CA PRO A 114 -11.47 -10.05 -5.62
C PRO A 114 -12.41 -8.88 -5.90
N THR A 115 -13.57 -8.83 -5.26
CA THR A 115 -14.57 -7.77 -5.42
C THR A 115 -14.97 -7.12 -4.10
N GLU A 116 -14.45 -7.58 -2.97
CA GLU A 116 -14.82 -7.11 -1.63
C GLU A 116 -13.60 -6.51 -0.96
N HIS A 117 -13.75 -5.28 -0.50
CA HIS A 117 -12.66 -4.51 0.08
C HIS A 117 -13.12 -3.85 1.38
N VAL A 118 -12.20 -3.80 2.33
CA VAL A 118 -12.31 -2.92 3.49
C VAL A 118 -11.37 -1.74 3.29
N VAL A 119 -11.89 -0.53 3.47
CA VAL A 119 -11.14 0.71 3.31
C VAL A 119 -11.07 1.42 4.66
N GLY A 120 -9.87 1.52 5.20
CA GLY A 120 -9.59 2.22 6.45
C GLY A 120 -8.90 3.56 6.21
N LEU A 121 -9.11 4.49 7.15
CA LEU A 121 -8.54 5.83 7.10
C LEU A 121 -8.06 6.28 8.48
N VAL A 122 -6.88 6.90 8.49
CA VAL A 122 -6.33 7.66 9.60
C VAL A 122 -6.22 9.11 9.17
N LEU A 123 -6.75 10.02 10.00
CA LEU A 123 -6.64 11.46 9.85
C LEU A 123 -5.82 12.05 11.01
N ASP A 124 -5.29 13.26 10.79
CA ASP A 124 -4.80 14.20 11.81
C ASP A 124 -3.89 13.62 12.91
N HIS A 125 -2.58 13.84 12.74
CA HIS A 125 -1.61 13.86 13.85
C HIS A 125 -0.83 15.17 13.79
N ALA A 126 -1.55 16.30 13.84
CA ALA A 126 -1.03 17.66 13.80
C ALA A 126 0.35 17.81 14.47
N GLY A 127 1.39 17.99 13.66
CA GLY A 127 2.72 18.40 14.10
C GLY A 127 3.66 17.28 14.57
N ALA A 128 3.34 16.00 14.41
CA ALA A 128 4.18 14.89 14.88
C ALA A 128 5.36 14.48 13.97
N GLY A 129 5.54 15.16 12.82
CA GLY A 129 6.54 14.78 11.81
C GLY A 129 5.96 13.88 10.71
N PRO A 130 6.78 13.19 9.91
CA PRO A 130 6.29 12.31 8.85
C PRO A 130 5.42 11.19 9.44
N LEU A 131 4.20 11.04 8.94
CA LEU A 131 3.26 9.97 9.35
C LEU A 131 3.74 8.55 9.00
N PHE A 132 4.74 8.45 8.14
CA PHE A 132 5.41 7.19 7.84
C PHE A 132 6.17 6.68 9.08
N GLY A 133 5.85 5.46 9.53
CA GLY A 133 6.41 4.88 10.76
C GLY A 133 5.80 5.45 12.05
N HIS A 134 4.70 6.21 11.95
CA HIS A 134 3.98 6.66 13.13
C HIS A 134 3.20 5.47 13.73
N PRO A 135 3.37 5.15 15.03
CA PRO A 135 2.79 3.94 15.63
C PRO A 135 1.27 3.80 15.45
N ALA A 136 0.54 4.91 15.47
CA ALA A 136 -0.91 4.92 15.27
C ALA A 136 -1.32 4.54 13.82
N VAL A 137 -0.50 4.87 12.82
CA VAL A 137 -0.73 4.48 11.43
C VAL A 137 -0.49 2.99 11.28
N ASP A 138 0.59 2.47 11.88
CA ASP A 138 0.89 1.02 11.86
C ASP A 138 -0.17 0.22 12.62
N GLU A 139 -0.66 0.73 13.75
CA GLU A 139 -1.76 0.12 14.51
C GLU A 139 -3.05 0.06 13.67
N ALA A 140 -3.39 1.14 12.98
CA ALA A 140 -4.56 1.18 12.11
C ALA A 140 -4.41 0.28 10.88
N ASP A 141 -3.25 0.28 10.21
CA ASP A 141 -2.95 -0.62 9.08
C ASP A 141 -3.13 -2.08 9.50
N ARG A 142 -2.52 -2.44 10.64
CA ARG A 142 -2.63 -3.79 11.21
C ARG A 142 -4.08 -4.13 11.56
N ALA A 143 -4.86 -3.21 12.12
CA ALA A 143 -6.27 -3.46 12.44
C ALA A 143 -7.11 -3.73 11.19
N VAL A 144 -6.85 -3.02 10.09
CA VAL A 144 -7.53 -3.26 8.81
C VAL A 144 -7.11 -4.61 8.20
N ALA A 145 -5.82 -4.94 8.25
CA ALA A 145 -5.31 -6.23 7.79
C ALA A 145 -5.88 -7.41 8.61
N GLU A 146 -5.91 -7.30 9.95
CA GLU A 146 -6.51 -8.29 10.86
C GLU A 146 -8.01 -8.48 10.56
N LEU A 147 -8.73 -7.39 10.30
CA LEU A 147 -10.14 -7.44 9.91
C LEU A 147 -10.32 -8.16 8.56
N ALA A 148 -9.55 -7.79 7.53
CA ALA A 148 -9.63 -8.44 6.23
C ALA A 148 -9.34 -9.95 6.33
N THR A 149 -8.33 -10.34 7.11
CA THR A 149 -8.04 -11.76 7.41
C THR A 149 -9.19 -12.43 8.15
N GLY A 150 -9.80 -11.77 9.13
CA GLY A 150 -10.95 -12.27 9.86
C GLY A 150 -12.14 -12.56 8.95
N LEU A 151 -12.50 -11.60 8.09
CA LEU A 151 -13.60 -11.74 7.13
C LEU A 151 -13.33 -12.86 6.11
N ARG A 152 -12.08 -13.05 5.70
CA ARG A 152 -11.67 -14.18 4.85
C ARG A 152 -11.85 -15.52 5.55
N ALA A 153 -11.52 -15.60 6.84
CA ALA A 153 -11.66 -16.82 7.62
C ALA A 153 -13.13 -17.25 7.77
N GLU A 154 -14.08 -16.31 7.83
CA GLU A 154 -15.52 -16.61 7.79
C GLU A 154 -15.93 -17.32 6.50
N LEU A 155 -15.25 -17.04 5.39
CA LEU A 155 -15.41 -17.71 4.09
C LEU A 155 -14.54 -18.98 3.95
N SER A 156 -13.93 -19.46 5.04
CA SER A 156 -12.98 -20.59 5.04
C SER A 156 -11.76 -20.38 4.14
N LEU A 157 -11.37 -19.12 3.90
CA LEU A 157 -10.16 -18.76 3.16
C LEU A 157 -9.01 -18.49 4.13
N GLY A 158 -7.79 -18.84 3.73
CA GLY A 158 -6.58 -18.52 4.49
C GLY A 158 -6.19 -17.04 4.39
N SER A 159 -5.32 -16.60 5.30
CA SER A 159 -4.74 -15.26 5.24
C SER A 159 -3.92 -15.04 3.96
N LEU A 160 -3.93 -13.80 3.47
CA LEU A 160 -3.01 -13.33 2.43
C LEU A 160 -1.77 -12.65 3.03
N ASN A 161 -1.69 -12.59 4.36
CA ASN A 161 -0.66 -11.88 5.12
C ASN A 161 -0.46 -10.43 4.62
N PRO A 162 -1.50 -9.58 4.60
CA PRO A 162 -1.37 -8.19 4.13
C PRO A 162 -0.34 -7.46 5.00
N GLY A 163 0.66 -6.86 4.38
CA GLY A 163 1.76 -6.16 5.07
C GLY A 163 2.83 -7.03 5.72
N GLY A 164 2.71 -8.35 5.64
CA GLY A 164 3.71 -9.25 6.22
C GLY A 164 3.59 -9.46 7.73
N TRP A 165 2.57 -8.89 8.39
CA TRP A 165 2.45 -8.83 9.86
C TRP A 165 2.32 -10.19 10.56
N GLU A 166 1.85 -11.22 9.87
CA GLU A 166 1.65 -12.56 10.44
C GLU A 166 2.93 -13.40 10.44
N THR A 167 3.97 -12.96 9.71
CA THR A 167 5.23 -13.70 9.65
C THR A 167 6.11 -13.35 10.83
N PHE A 168 6.09 -14.22 11.85
CA PHE A 168 7.05 -14.19 12.96
C PHE A 168 8.29 -15.02 12.63
N GLY A 169 9.46 -14.38 12.65
CA GLY A 169 10.76 -15.04 12.51
C GLY A 169 11.36 -14.90 11.11
N ALA A 170 12.69 -14.81 11.04
CA ALA A 170 13.39 -14.70 9.77
C ALA A 170 13.29 -16.03 9.00
N PRO A 171 12.66 -16.10 7.81
CA PRO A 171 12.79 -17.27 6.97
C PRO A 171 14.28 -17.59 6.76
N GLU A 172 14.65 -18.84 7.01
CA GLU A 172 16.02 -19.30 6.80
C GLU A 172 16.38 -19.10 5.33
N PRO A 173 17.53 -18.48 5.02
CA PRO A 173 17.95 -18.34 3.64
C PRO A 173 18.07 -19.75 3.03
N PRO A 174 17.55 -19.97 1.81
CA PRO A 174 17.71 -21.26 1.15
C PRO A 174 19.20 -21.60 1.09
N ALA A 175 19.55 -22.80 1.58
CA ALA A 175 20.93 -23.24 1.71
C ALA A 175 21.63 -23.21 0.34
N GLY A 176 22.83 -22.60 0.30
CA GLY A 176 23.74 -22.69 -0.86
C GLY A 176 23.83 -21.47 -1.78
N ALA A 177 23.16 -20.35 -1.49
CA ALA A 177 23.35 -19.13 -2.27
C ALA A 177 24.52 -18.29 -1.73
N GLY A 178 25.67 -18.38 -2.39
CA GLY A 178 26.79 -17.45 -2.17
C GLY A 178 26.44 -16.02 -2.63
N PRO A 179 27.25 -15.02 -2.27
CA PRO A 179 27.00 -13.63 -2.68
C PRO A 179 27.03 -13.51 -4.22
N LEU A 180 25.92 -13.06 -4.80
CA LEU A 180 25.85 -12.65 -6.21
C LEU A 180 25.84 -11.12 -6.26
N ALA A 181 26.64 -10.54 -7.15
CA ALA A 181 26.61 -9.09 -7.38
C ALA A 181 25.23 -8.67 -7.92
N PRO A 182 24.71 -7.49 -7.52
CA PRO A 182 23.46 -6.96 -8.10
C PRO A 182 23.64 -6.69 -9.59
N HIS A 183 22.58 -6.93 -10.35
CA HIS A 183 22.47 -6.51 -11.74
C HIS A 183 22.11 -5.03 -11.81
N VAL A 184 22.74 -4.28 -12.72
CA VAL A 184 22.46 -2.86 -12.98
C VAL A 184 21.86 -2.73 -14.37
N SER A 185 20.59 -2.33 -14.46
CA SER A 185 19.89 -2.11 -15.73
C SER A 185 20.10 -0.70 -16.28
N VAL A 186 20.15 0.30 -15.38
CA VAL A 186 20.42 1.71 -15.67
C VAL A 186 21.25 2.26 -14.51
N GLY A 187 22.19 3.16 -14.75
CA GLY A 187 23.08 3.63 -13.70
C GLY A 187 23.68 5.02 -13.91
N GLU A 188 23.02 6.03 -13.33
CA GLU A 188 23.52 7.38 -13.04
C GLU A 188 22.92 7.84 -11.69
N GLY A 189 23.26 9.04 -11.20
CA GLY A 189 22.61 9.63 -10.02
C GLY A 189 22.76 8.79 -8.73
N ALA A 190 21.63 8.38 -8.15
CA ALA A 190 21.51 7.68 -6.86
C ALA A 190 21.95 6.20 -6.88
N LEU A 191 22.76 5.78 -7.86
CA LEU A 191 23.14 4.39 -8.07
C LEU A 191 23.82 3.76 -6.84
N ALA A 192 24.71 4.50 -6.16
CA ALA A 192 25.44 3.98 -5.00
C ALA A 192 24.50 3.66 -3.83
N GLU A 193 23.52 4.54 -3.58
CA GLU A 193 22.51 4.38 -2.55
C GLU A 193 21.56 3.22 -2.88
N CYS A 194 21.17 3.09 -4.16
CA CYS A 194 20.36 1.97 -4.62
C CYS A 194 21.08 0.62 -4.47
N LEU A 195 22.37 0.55 -4.83
CA LEU A 195 23.22 -0.64 -4.66
C LEU A 195 23.35 -1.04 -3.20
N ALA A 196 23.46 -0.06 -2.29
CA ALA A 196 23.54 -0.33 -0.86
C ALA A 196 22.21 -0.79 -0.24
N ALA A 197 21.08 -0.41 -0.84
CA ALA A 197 19.74 -0.74 -0.35
C ALA A 197 19.26 -2.12 -0.82
N VAL A 198 19.55 -2.49 -2.07
CA VAL A 198 19.07 -3.74 -2.68
C VAL A 198 19.71 -4.97 -2.04
N GLY A 199 18.93 -6.05 -1.89
CA GLY A 199 19.37 -7.30 -1.30
C GLY A 199 18.54 -8.49 -1.78
N ALA A 200 19.15 -9.66 -1.84
CA ALA A 200 18.48 -10.88 -2.27
C ALA A 200 17.51 -11.49 -1.24
N ARG A 201 17.39 -10.89 -0.05
CA ARG A 201 16.60 -11.41 1.07
C ARG A 201 15.28 -10.68 1.31
N ASP A 202 15.22 -9.40 0.95
CA ASP A 202 14.14 -8.49 1.34
C ASP A 202 13.78 -7.57 0.17
N LEU A 203 14.64 -6.60 -0.15
CA LEU A 203 14.42 -5.60 -1.19
C LEU A 203 15.13 -6.01 -2.48
N HIS A 204 14.44 -6.77 -3.32
CA HIS A 204 15.04 -7.43 -4.48
C HIS A 204 15.34 -6.51 -5.66
N LEU A 205 14.68 -5.36 -5.76
CA LEU A 205 14.86 -4.40 -6.84
C LEU A 205 14.59 -2.99 -6.34
N VAL A 206 15.38 -2.03 -6.81
CA VAL A 206 15.22 -0.60 -6.53
C VAL A 206 15.40 0.18 -7.83
N ALA A 207 14.57 1.19 -8.04
CA ALA A 207 14.72 2.16 -9.11
C ALA A 207 14.63 3.59 -8.57
N HIS A 208 15.52 4.46 -9.01
CA HIS A 208 15.44 5.92 -8.81
C HIS A 208 14.94 6.55 -10.10
N VAL A 209 13.92 7.40 -9.98
CA VAL A 209 13.24 8.03 -11.11
C VAL A 209 13.25 9.54 -10.91
N ALA A 210 13.72 10.28 -11.91
CA ALA A 210 13.75 11.73 -11.92
C ALA A 210 13.35 12.25 -13.29
N GLY A 211 12.47 13.25 -13.34
CA GLY A 211 12.02 13.86 -14.59
C GLY A 211 11.23 12.90 -15.49
N GLY A 212 10.61 11.87 -14.92
CA GLY A 212 9.87 10.83 -15.66
C GLY A 212 10.76 9.72 -16.24
N GLU A 213 12.07 9.78 -16.05
CA GLU A 213 13.02 8.77 -16.53
C GLU A 213 13.67 8.02 -15.37
N VAL A 214 13.90 6.72 -15.58
CA VAL A 214 14.61 5.86 -14.63
C VAL A 214 16.10 6.17 -14.75
N GLN A 215 16.68 6.78 -13.71
CA GLN A 215 18.08 7.20 -13.66
C GLN A 215 18.99 6.07 -13.15
N ALA A 216 18.49 5.28 -12.20
CA ALA A 216 19.16 4.08 -11.72
C ALA A 216 18.14 2.97 -11.52
N MET A 217 18.52 1.73 -11.85
CA MET A 217 17.74 0.54 -11.53
C MET A 217 18.66 -0.64 -11.30
N VAL A 218 18.56 -1.23 -10.11
CA VAL A 218 19.41 -2.33 -9.65
C VAL A 218 18.56 -3.45 -9.06
N ASP A 219 19.00 -4.69 -9.23
CA ASP A 219 18.24 -5.85 -8.76
C ASP A 219 19.10 -7.08 -8.42
N HIS A 220 18.50 -7.99 -7.64
CA HIS A 220 19.03 -9.33 -7.36
C HIS A 220 18.14 -10.42 -7.98
N LEU A 221 17.35 -10.14 -9.03
CA LEU A 221 16.37 -11.08 -9.59
C LEU A 221 17.00 -12.39 -10.09
N GLU A 222 18.28 -12.38 -10.45
CA GLU A 222 19.06 -13.57 -10.88
C GLU A 222 19.63 -14.37 -9.70
N HIS A 223 19.45 -13.91 -8.47
CA HIS A 223 19.96 -14.61 -7.29
C HIS A 223 19.25 -15.96 -7.12
N PRO A 224 19.99 -17.07 -6.91
CA PRO A 224 19.40 -18.42 -6.85
C PRO A 224 18.28 -18.58 -5.81
N ALA A 225 18.36 -17.86 -4.69
CA ALA A 225 17.32 -17.85 -3.65
C ALA A 225 15.94 -17.41 -4.18
N LEU A 226 15.91 -16.61 -5.25
CA LEU A 226 14.67 -16.10 -5.84
C LEU A 226 14.12 -17.00 -6.95
N GLY A 227 14.84 -18.07 -7.32
CA GLY A 227 14.43 -19.03 -8.36
C GLY A 227 12.98 -19.51 -8.24
N PRO A 228 12.44 -19.81 -7.04
CA PRO A 228 11.03 -20.18 -6.87
C PRO A 228 10.01 -19.16 -7.40
N PHE A 229 10.35 -17.87 -7.42
CA PHE A 229 9.48 -16.78 -7.89
C PHE A 229 9.48 -16.59 -9.41
N PHE A 230 10.33 -17.32 -10.15
CA PHE A 230 10.49 -17.23 -11.61
C PHE A 230 10.02 -18.48 -12.36
N LYS A 231 9.09 -19.25 -11.78
CA LYS A 231 8.52 -20.45 -12.42
C LYS A 231 7.60 -20.15 -13.61
N GLN A 232 7.06 -18.92 -13.70
CA GLN A 232 6.05 -18.53 -14.69
C GLN A 232 6.45 -17.32 -15.54
N ILE A 233 7.61 -16.71 -15.25
CA ILE A 233 8.12 -15.52 -15.93
C ILE A 233 9.65 -15.55 -15.88
N THR A 234 10.32 -15.12 -16.95
CA THR A 234 11.77 -15.01 -16.95
C THR A 234 12.22 -13.77 -16.18
N VAL A 235 13.45 -13.80 -15.66
CA VAL A 235 14.04 -12.63 -14.98
C VAL A 235 14.03 -11.40 -15.88
N GLU A 236 14.44 -11.55 -17.14
CA GLU A 236 14.49 -10.45 -18.11
C GLU A 236 13.10 -9.86 -18.39
N ALA A 237 12.07 -10.71 -18.55
CA ALA A 237 10.70 -10.23 -18.75
C ALA A 237 10.18 -9.46 -17.54
N ARG A 238 10.42 -9.96 -16.32
CA ARG A 238 10.00 -9.27 -15.08
C ARG A 238 10.77 -7.96 -14.88
N ARG A 239 12.07 -7.92 -15.20
CA ARG A 239 12.90 -6.70 -15.18
C ARG A 239 12.36 -5.66 -16.16
N ARG A 240 12.02 -6.06 -17.39
CA ARG A 240 11.42 -5.16 -18.39
C ARG A 240 10.08 -4.60 -17.93
N PHE A 241 9.24 -5.44 -17.32
CA PHE A 241 7.98 -5.01 -16.72
C PHE A 241 8.22 -3.94 -15.64
N TYR A 242 9.09 -4.20 -14.66
CA TYR A 242 9.33 -3.24 -13.58
C TYR A 242 10.00 -1.95 -14.05
N LEU A 243 10.86 -2.00 -15.07
CA LEU A 243 11.41 -0.79 -15.68
C LEU A 243 10.30 0.08 -16.29
N GLY A 244 9.35 -0.53 -17.01
CA GLY A 244 8.19 0.18 -17.57
C GLY A 244 7.27 0.72 -16.48
N PHE A 245 6.89 -0.14 -15.53
CA PHE A 245 6.01 0.22 -14.43
C PHE A 245 6.60 1.34 -13.55
N ALA A 246 7.91 1.31 -13.29
CA ALA A 246 8.61 2.36 -12.55
C ALA A 246 8.48 3.73 -13.21
N ARG A 247 8.46 3.83 -14.55
CA ARG A 247 8.21 5.11 -15.26
C ARG A 247 6.77 5.60 -15.07
N GLU A 248 5.81 4.68 -15.04
CA GLU A 248 4.38 5.00 -14.94
C GLU A 248 3.93 5.37 -13.53
N LEU A 249 4.66 4.93 -12.50
CA LEU A 249 4.34 5.13 -11.08
C LEU A 249 4.13 6.62 -10.72
N GLY A 250 4.94 7.54 -11.26
CA GLY A 250 4.76 8.97 -10.99
C GLY A 250 3.41 9.51 -11.49
N GLY A 251 2.94 9.03 -12.64
CA GLY A 251 1.61 9.37 -13.17
C GLY A 251 0.49 8.77 -12.33
N LEU A 252 0.65 7.54 -11.85
CA LEU A 252 -0.27 6.90 -10.92
C LEU A 252 -0.35 7.65 -9.58
N ALA A 253 0.80 7.93 -8.96
CA ALA A 253 0.90 8.70 -7.73
C ALA A 253 0.21 10.06 -7.84
N THR A 254 0.36 10.75 -8.97
CA THR A 254 -0.32 12.03 -9.24
C THR A 254 -1.84 11.88 -9.28
N ARG A 255 -2.37 10.82 -9.92
CA ARG A 255 -3.82 10.56 -9.96
C ARG A 255 -4.38 10.24 -8.58
N LEU A 256 -3.71 9.37 -7.83
CA LEU A 256 -4.10 9.00 -6.48
C LEU A 256 -4.03 10.20 -5.52
N ASN A 257 -2.97 10.99 -5.59
CA ASN A 257 -2.84 12.22 -4.80
C ASN A 257 -4.01 13.18 -5.05
N ARG A 258 -4.43 13.36 -6.31
CA ARG A 258 -5.59 14.21 -6.64
C ARG A 258 -6.90 13.68 -6.05
N ALA A 259 -7.07 12.36 -6.00
CA ALA A 259 -8.26 11.74 -5.44
C ALA A 259 -8.29 11.79 -3.90
N VAL A 260 -7.14 11.61 -3.26
CA VAL A 260 -7.01 11.51 -1.80
C VAL A 260 -7.03 12.88 -1.12
N ARG A 261 -6.35 13.87 -1.71
CA ARG A 261 -6.11 15.20 -1.10
C ARG A 261 -7.38 15.90 -0.58
N PRO A 262 -8.55 15.87 -1.26
CA PRO A 262 -9.76 16.52 -0.74
C PRO A 262 -10.26 15.97 0.61
N ALA A 263 -10.02 14.68 0.90
CA ALA A 263 -10.56 14.05 2.09
C ALA A 263 -9.52 13.92 3.22
N VAL A 264 -8.25 13.71 2.85
CA VAL A 264 -7.15 13.39 3.77
C VAL A 264 -6.16 14.54 3.95
N GLY A 265 -6.04 15.43 2.97
CA GLY A 265 -5.05 16.51 2.99
C GLY A 265 -3.65 16.05 2.57
N GLY A 266 -2.69 16.97 2.62
CA GLY A 266 -1.29 16.71 2.29
C GLY A 266 -1.01 16.28 0.86
N LEU A 267 0.28 16.07 0.57
CA LEU A 267 0.73 15.40 -0.64
C LEU A 267 1.05 13.93 -0.35
N LEU A 268 0.83 13.06 -1.33
CA LEU A 268 1.22 11.65 -1.28
C LEU A 268 2.74 11.55 -1.13
N ALA A 269 3.17 10.95 -0.02
CA ALA A 269 4.57 10.72 0.33
C ALA A 269 5.01 9.28 0.05
N ARG A 270 4.12 8.31 0.33
CA ARG A 270 4.39 6.88 0.11
C ARG A 270 3.15 6.16 -0.42
N MET A 271 3.39 5.17 -1.26
CA MET A 271 2.39 4.20 -1.69
C MET A 271 2.98 2.79 -1.64
N VAL A 272 2.18 1.83 -1.18
CA VAL A 272 2.51 0.39 -1.20
C VAL A 272 1.42 -0.37 -1.92
N LEU A 273 1.83 -1.17 -2.89
CA LEU A 273 0.97 -2.07 -3.65
C LEU A 273 1.38 -3.50 -3.29
N ASP A 274 0.63 -4.08 -2.38
CA ASP A 274 0.86 -5.43 -1.86
C ASP A 274 0.16 -6.45 -2.76
N VAL A 275 0.91 -7.45 -3.21
CA VAL A 275 0.46 -8.53 -4.09
C VAL A 275 0.69 -9.87 -3.40
N GLU A 276 -0.01 -10.94 -3.82
CA GLU A 276 0.06 -12.24 -3.11
C GLU A 276 1.49 -12.79 -2.92
N MET A 277 2.46 -12.38 -3.73
CA MET A 277 3.87 -12.80 -3.60
C MET A 277 4.83 -11.72 -3.08
N GLY A 278 4.41 -10.51 -2.74
CA GLY A 278 5.33 -9.45 -2.30
C GLY A 278 4.72 -8.07 -2.45
N ALA A 279 5.53 -7.02 -2.63
CA ALA A 279 5.00 -5.67 -2.71
C ALA A 279 5.85 -4.74 -3.57
N ILE A 280 5.21 -3.70 -4.09
CA ILE A 280 5.84 -2.60 -4.82
C ILE A 280 5.67 -1.32 -4.00
N TYR A 281 6.78 -0.62 -3.80
CA TYR A 281 6.87 0.60 -3.02
C TYR A 281 7.08 1.80 -3.93
N TYR A 282 6.52 2.94 -3.54
CA TYR A 282 6.80 4.26 -4.09
C TYR A 282 7.05 5.21 -2.93
N TYR A 283 8.15 5.96 -2.98
CA TYR A 283 8.47 7.03 -2.04
C TYR A 283 8.83 8.29 -2.81
N ARG A 284 8.10 9.37 -2.52
CA ARG A 284 8.36 10.68 -3.11
C ARG A 284 9.62 11.28 -2.49
N LEU A 285 10.53 11.75 -3.34
CA LEU A 285 11.72 12.50 -2.92
C LEU A 285 11.56 13.99 -3.19
N GLY A 286 10.82 14.35 -4.23
CA GLY A 286 10.61 15.75 -4.59
C GLY A 286 9.64 15.91 -5.76
N PRO A 287 9.53 17.12 -6.31
CA PRO A 287 8.75 17.35 -7.53
C PRO A 287 9.32 16.55 -8.70
N GLY A 288 8.58 15.53 -9.16
CA GLY A 288 8.99 14.71 -10.29
C GLY A 288 10.13 13.72 -10.00
N GLU A 289 10.46 13.51 -8.73
CA GLU A 289 11.53 12.62 -8.27
C GLU A 289 11.04 11.67 -7.18
N TYR A 290 11.36 10.39 -7.32
CA TYR A 290 10.93 9.33 -6.41
C TYR A 290 11.85 8.11 -6.50
N VAL A 291 11.77 7.24 -5.50
CA VAL A 291 12.27 5.87 -5.57
C VAL A 291 11.15 4.87 -5.56
N ALA A 292 11.31 3.81 -6.35
CA ALA A 292 10.45 2.65 -6.37
C ALA A 292 11.24 1.41 -5.91
N GLY A 293 10.58 0.53 -5.19
CA GLY A 293 11.19 -0.70 -4.68
C GLY A 293 10.28 -1.89 -4.92
N VAL A 294 10.85 -3.10 -4.96
CA VAL A 294 10.07 -4.34 -5.08
C VAL A 294 10.63 -5.39 -4.13
N THR A 295 9.74 -5.99 -3.35
CA THR A 295 9.95 -7.32 -2.76
C THR A 295 9.10 -8.35 -3.50
N MET A 296 9.61 -9.58 -3.54
CA MET A 296 8.95 -10.76 -4.11
C MET A 296 8.78 -11.83 -3.04
N ASP A 297 8.89 -11.47 -1.77
CA ASP A 297 8.60 -12.34 -0.65
C ASP A 297 7.62 -11.64 0.29
N GLN A 298 6.40 -12.16 0.38
CA GLN A 298 5.34 -11.61 1.22
C GLN A 298 5.72 -11.58 2.70
N ALA A 299 6.55 -12.51 3.15
CA ALA A 299 7.06 -12.54 4.52
C ALA A 299 8.03 -11.39 4.83
N ARG A 300 8.53 -10.70 3.80
CA ARG A 300 9.57 -9.66 3.89
C ARG A 300 9.06 -8.28 3.53
N VAL A 301 7.74 -8.09 3.43
CA VAL A 301 7.12 -6.80 3.08
C VAL A 301 7.52 -5.72 4.09
N GLY A 302 7.38 -5.95 5.39
CA GLY A 302 7.83 -5.00 6.41
C GLY A 302 9.32 -4.64 6.32
N GLU A 303 10.20 -5.65 6.25
CA GLU A 303 11.66 -5.43 6.16
C GLU A 303 12.08 -4.66 4.89
N ALA A 304 11.44 -4.94 3.75
CA ALA A 304 11.71 -4.24 2.50
C ALA A 304 11.21 -2.79 2.54
N ASP A 305 10.09 -2.54 3.21
CA ASP A 305 9.56 -1.18 3.41
C ASP A 305 10.47 -0.34 4.32
N ASP A 306 10.97 -0.90 5.41
CA ASP A 306 11.96 -0.25 6.29
C ASP A 306 13.21 0.16 5.51
N ARG A 307 13.72 -0.73 4.63
CA ARG A 307 14.85 -0.42 3.76
C ARG A 307 14.54 0.68 2.76
N MET A 308 13.35 0.65 2.16
CA MET A 308 12.91 1.68 1.22
C MET A 308 12.79 3.04 1.89
N SER A 309 12.25 3.09 3.11
CA SER A 309 12.20 4.32 3.89
C SER A 309 13.59 4.85 4.23
N GLY A 310 14.48 3.98 4.71
CA GLY A 310 15.87 4.35 4.99
C GLY A 310 16.60 4.85 3.73
N LEU A 311 16.32 4.26 2.56
CA LEU A 311 16.82 4.76 1.28
C LEU A 311 16.25 6.13 0.94
N ALA A 312 14.93 6.31 1.03
CA ALA A 312 14.28 7.58 0.75
C ALA A 312 14.88 8.68 1.64
N ALA A 313 14.97 8.47 2.96
CA ALA A 313 15.55 9.43 3.89
C ALA A 313 17.00 9.83 3.56
N ARG A 314 17.83 8.91 3.03
CA ARG A 314 19.18 9.24 2.57
C ARG A 314 19.19 10.11 1.32
N LEU A 315 18.22 9.91 0.43
CA LEU A 315 18.08 10.66 -0.82
C LEU A 315 17.33 12.00 -0.64
N THR A 316 16.61 12.18 0.47
CA THR A 316 15.97 13.44 0.87
C THR A 316 16.57 13.98 2.18
N PRO A 317 17.80 14.53 2.17
CA PRO A 317 18.50 14.95 3.39
C PRO A 317 17.81 16.10 4.16
N PHE A 318 16.81 16.77 3.59
CA PHE A 318 16.04 17.84 4.23
C PHE A 318 14.59 17.44 4.56
N GLY A 319 14.22 16.18 4.36
CA GLY A 319 12.82 15.73 4.36
C GLY A 319 12.10 16.09 3.07
N PRO A 320 10.92 15.49 2.79
CA PRO A 320 10.01 15.96 1.76
C PRO A 320 9.47 17.38 2.04
#